data_AF-A0A255E4S0-F1
#
_entry.id   AF-A0A255E4S0-F1
#
_cell.length_a   1.000
_cell.length_b   1.000
_cell.length_c   1.000
_cell.angle_alpha   90.00
_cell.angle_beta   90.00
_cell.angle_gamma   90.00
#
_symmetry.space_group_name_H-M   'P 1'
#
loop_
_entity.id
_entity.type
_entity.pdbx_description
1 polymer ?
#
loop_
_entity_poly.entity_id
_entity_poly.type
_entity_poly.pdbx_seq_one_letter_code
_entity_poly.pdbx_strand_id
1 'polypeptide(L)' 'MFYEMPAMHSTTDQPLTLSVELDLRGDGTWVTYDRFAVDGYRFIEFPDALSAYWVRLRTDRDTTVTAQFSHL' A
#
# COMPACT_ATOMS: atom_id res chain seq x y z
N MET A 1 -15.63 -10.48 6.12
CA MET A 1 -14.47 -10.42 7.03
C MET A 1 -13.70 -9.18 6.59
N PHE A 2 -13.80 -8.10 7.36
CA PHE A 2 -13.09 -6.85 7.07
C PHE A 2 -11.68 -7.01 7.67
N TYR A 3 -10.63 -6.73 6.90
CA TYR A 3 -9.25 -6.88 7.36
C TYR A 3 -8.80 -5.55 7.96
N GLU A 4 -8.38 -5.56 9.23
CA GLU A 4 -7.63 -4.45 9.81
C GLU A 4 -6.26 -4.42 9.13
N MET A 5 -5.89 -3.27 8.55
CA MET A 5 -4.60 -3.10 7.88
C MET A 5 -3.66 -2.47 8.90
N PRO A 6 -2.68 -3.17 9.47
CA PRO A 6 -1.93 -2.64 10.61
C PRO A 6 -0.71 -1.87 10.12
N ALA A 7 0.14 -2.51 9.32
CA ALA A 7 1.24 -1.81 8.65
C ALA A 7 1.65 -2.46 7.31
N MET A 8 2.34 -1.67 6.47
CA MET A 8 3.04 -2.13 5.27
C MET A 8 4.51 -1.78 5.33
N HIS A 9 5.34 -2.76 5.00
CA HIS A 9 6.76 -2.60 4.73
C HIS A 9 6.98 -2.72 3.23
N SER A 10 7.75 -1.82 2.63
CA SER A 10 8.17 -1.92 1.23
C SER A 10 9.66 -1.73 1.07
N THR A 11 10.26 -2.53 0.19
CA THR A 11 11.69 -2.46 -0.15
C THR A 11 11.88 -2.47 -1.66
N THR A 12 12.82 -1.67 -2.16
CA THR A 12 13.21 -1.60 -3.58
C THR A 12 14.66 -1.16 -3.73
N ASP A 13 15.30 -1.60 -4.81
CA ASP A 13 16.69 -1.24 -5.13
C ASP A 13 16.80 0.07 -5.94
N GLN A 14 15.68 0.68 -6.34
CA GLN A 14 15.66 1.93 -7.11
C GLN A 14 14.61 2.91 -6.56
N PRO A 15 14.95 4.21 -6.41
CA PRO A 15 13.99 5.21 -5.95
C PRO A 15 12.76 5.27 -6.85
N LEU A 16 11.55 5.22 -6.29
CA LEU A 16 10.29 5.24 -7.06
C LEU A 16 9.15 5.88 -6.28
N THR A 17 8.05 6.14 -7.00
CA THR A 17 6.77 6.52 -6.37
C THR A 17 5.87 5.30 -6.26
N LEU A 18 5.54 4.91 -5.03
CA LEU A 18 4.59 3.84 -4.73
C LEU A 18 3.23 4.46 -4.37
N SER A 19 2.21 4.20 -5.20
CA SER A 19 0.83 4.59 -4.91
C SER A 19 0.11 3.43 -4.21
N VAL A 20 -0.52 3.73 -3.08
CA VAL A 20 -1.44 2.81 -2.40
C VAL A 20 -2.86 3.20 -2.81
N GLU A 21 -3.60 2.25 -3.36
CA GLU A 21 -4.99 2.43 -3.78
C GLU A 21 -5.88 1.45 -3.01
N LEU A 22 -7.07 1.90 -2.64
CA LEU A 22 -8.03 1.15 -1.86
C LEU A 22 -9.34 1.00 -2.62
N ASP A 23 -9.92 -0.20 -2.57
CA ASP A 23 -11.33 -0.41 -2.88
C ASP A 23 -12.07 -0.58 -1.55
N LEU A 24 -12.79 0.47 -1.16
CA LEU A 24 -13.52 0.53 0.11
C LEU A 24 -14.85 -0.23 0.06
N ARG A 25 -15.34 -0.60 -1.13
CA ARG A 25 -16.68 -1.19 -1.32
C ARG A 25 -16.62 -2.62 -1.85
N GLY A 26 -15.48 -3.05 -2.37
CA GLY A 26 -15.32 -4.34 -3.04
C GLY A 26 -15.99 -4.39 -4.42
N ASP A 27 -16.33 -3.23 -5.00
CA ASP A 27 -17.03 -3.12 -6.29
C ASP A 27 -16.09 -2.73 -7.45
N GLY A 28 -14.79 -2.63 -7.18
CA GLY A 28 -13.78 -2.22 -8.15
C GLY A 28 -13.64 -0.70 -8.29
N THR A 29 -14.31 0.10 -7.45
CA THR A 29 -14.10 1.55 -7.39
C THR A 29 -12.88 1.87 -6.52
N TRP A 30 -11.78 2.21 -7.19
CA TRP A 30 -10.51 2.49 -6.53
C TRP A 30 -10.34 3.97 -6.20
N VAL A 31 -9.87 4.27 -4.98
CA VAL A 31 -9.41 5.59 -4.58
C VAL A 31 -7.93 5.53 -4.22
N THR A 32 -7.16 6.55 -4.59
CA THR A 32 -5.78 6.68 -4.10
C THR A 32 -5.83 7.05 -2.62
N TYR A 33 -5.25 6.20 -1.77
CA TYR A 33 -5.03 6.52 -0.36
C TYR A 33 -3.92 7.56 -0.23
N ASP A 34 -2.74 7.24 -0.76
CA ASP A 34 -1.60 8.14 -0.76
C ASP A 34 -0.52 7.68 -1.76
N ARG A 35 0.49 8.54 -1.98
CA ARG A 35 1.68 8.26 -2.80
C ARG A 35 2.93 8.50 -1.99
N PHE A 36 3.82 7.52 -2.00
CA PHE A 36 5.04 7.56 -1.21
C PHE A 36 6.27 7.51 -2.10
N ALA A 37 7.20 8.42 -1.87
CA ALA A 37 8.56 8.26 -2.37
C ALA A 37 9.25 7.17 -1.55
N VAL A 38 9.65 6.09 -2.21
CA VAL A 38 10.39 4.97 -1.62
C VAL A 38 11.78 4.96 -2.23
N ASP A 39 12.80 4.99 -1.37
CA ASP A 39 14.20 4.83 -1.74
C ASP A 39 14.83 3.85 -0.76
N GLY A 40 15.14 2.63 -1.23
CA GLY A 40 15.55 1.52 -0.37
C GLY A 40 14.38 0.91 0.40
N TYR A 41 13.91 1.57 1.44
CA TYR A 41 12.88 1.04 2.36
C TYR A 41 11.87 2.10 2.79
N ARG A 42 10.62 1.67 2.98
CA ARG A 42 9.58 2.50 3.61
C ARG A 42 8.64 1.65 4.46
N PHE A 43 8.32 2.19 5.63
CA PHE A 43 7.29 1.70 6.54
C PHE A 43 6.07 2.64 6.47
N ILE A 44 4.88 2.06 6.51
CA ILE A 44 3.61 2.77 6.53
C ILE A 44 2.73 2.12 7.59
N GLU A 45 2.32 2.91 8.57
CA GLU A 45 1.28 2.54 9.52
C GLU A 45 -0.05 3.03 8.96
N PHE A 46 -1.03 2.13 8.89
CA PHE A 46 -2.38 2.52 8.49
C PHE A 46 -3.21 2.80 9.75
N PRO A 47 -4.15 3.77 9.70
CA PRO A 47 -5.04 4.00 10.83
C PRO A 47 -5.89 2.76 11.13
N ASP A 48 -6.11 2.45 12.41
CA ASP A 48 -6.97 1.33 12.84
C ASP A 48 -8.38 1.38 12.22
N ALA A 49 -8.89 2.61 12.00
CA ALA A 49 -10.20 2.83 11.39
C ALA A 49 -10.24 2.58 9.87
N LEU A 50 -9.10 2.29 9.24
CA LEU A 50 -9.03 2.05 7.81
C LEU A 50 -9.59 0.65 7.49
N SER A 51 -10.77 0.62 6.91
CA SER A 51 -11.42 -0.59 6.42
C SER A 51 -11.54 -0.55 4.90
N ALA A 52 -10.90 -1.53 4.24
CA ALA A 52 -10.98 -1.70 2.79
C ALA A 52 -11.21 -3.18 2.45
N TYR A 53 -11.84 -3.44 1.30
CA TYR A 53 -11.98 -4.79 0.77
C TYR A 53 -10.71 -5.23 0.05
N TRP A 54 -10.09 -4.31 -0.68
CA TRP A 54 -8.84 -4.57 -1.40
C TRP A 54 -7.85 -3.42 -1.26
N VAL A 55 -6.58 -3.79 -1.25
CA VAL A 55 -5.44 -2.89 -1.42
C VAL A 55 -4.74 -3.23 -2.72
N ARG A 56 -4.29 -2.20 -3.44
CA ARG A 56 -3.46 -2.32 -4.62
C ARG A 56 -2.26 -1.40 -4.49
N LEU A 57 -1.10 -1.91 -4.89
CA LEU A 57 0.13 -1.14 -5.01
C LEU A 57 0.41 -0.87 -6.49
N ARG A 58 0.75 0.37 -6.82
CA ARG A 58 1.17 0.78 -8.17
C ARG A 58 2.46 1.56 -8.12
N THR A 59 3.39 1.22 -8.99
CA THR A 59 4.63 1.97 -9.17
C THR A 59 4.48 2.94 -10.34
N ASP A 60 5.27 4.00 -10.34
CA ASP A 60 5.33 4.98 -11.44
C ASP A 60 6.16 4.50 -12.64
N ARG A 61 6.78 3.32 -12.53
CA ARG A 61 7.65 2.70 -13.53
C ARG A 61 7.74 1.18 -13.35
N ASP A 62 8.26 0.51 -14.37
CA ASP A 62 8.59 -0.91 -14.31
C ASP A 62 9.73 -1.15 -13.32
N THR A 63 9.51 -2.03 -12.34
CA THR A 63 10.43 -2.28 -11.23
C THR A 63 10.05 -3.55 -10.47
N THR A 64 10.95 -3.99 -9.59
CA THR A 64 10.67 -5.01 -8.58
C THR A 64 10.61 -4.33 -7.22
N VAL A 65 9.48 -4.53 -6.53
CA VAL A 65 9.25 -4.08 -5.16
C VAL A 65 8.78 -5.28 -4.35
N THR A 66 9.33 -5.44 -3.16
CA THR A 66 8.76 -6.33 -2.15
C THR A 66 7.87 -5.50 -1.24
N ALA A 67 6.63 -5.95 -1.01
CA ALA A 67 5.73 -5.37 -0.04
C ALA A 67 5.18 -6.45 0.90
N GLN A 68 5.19 -6.19 2.21
CA GLN A 68 4.67 -7.08 3.24
C GLN A 68 3.69 -6.33 4.12
N PHE A 69 2.52 -6.92 4.33
CA PHE A 69 1.54 -6.44 5.32
C PHE A 69 1.70 -7.27 6.59
N SER A 70 1.75 -6.60 7.74
CA SER A 70 1.96 -7.21 9.05
C SER A 70 1.00 -6.63 10.08
N HIS A 71 0.67 -7.44 11.08
CA HIS A 71 0.01 -7.00 12.31
C HIS A 71 1.07 -6.73 13.38
N LEU A 72 0.87 -5.63 14.12
CA LEU A 72 1.74 -5.22 15.22
C LEU A 72 1.30 -5.89 16.52
#